data_AF-A0A409X5C3-F1
#
_entry.id   AF-A0A409X5C3-F1
#
_cell.length_a   1.000
_cell.length_b   1.000
_cell.length_c   1.000
_cell.angle_alpha   90.00
_cell.angle_beta   90.00
_cell.angle_gamma   90.00
#
_symmetry.space_group_name_H-M   'P 1'
#
loop_
_entity.id
_entity.type
_entity.pdbx_description
1 polymer ?
#
loop_
_entity_poly.entity_id
_entity_poly.type
_entity_poly.pdbx_seq_one_letter_code
_entity_poly.pdbx_strand_id
1 'polypeptide(L)'
;MVSSSIEFGSVANTITDSITFIAGHGMAVRGSSIRDAVFRSFYTKQSATVQLQGVLLGGLAPGGKQPAGLTVREAMDAAVTNEGESLLDRAWNLWVAQVGTEAGGLYVNDLAPGR
;
A
#
# COMPACT_ATOMS: atom_id res chain seq x y z
N MET A 1 -7.44 13.18 -26.10
CA MET A 1 -8.05 11.98 -25.48
C MET A 1 -7.42 10.77 -26.16
N VAL A 2 -6.31 10.24 -25.61
CA VAL A 2 -5.68 9.03 -26.16
C VAL A 2 -5.95 7.91 -25.16
N SER A 3 -6.83 7.00 -25.56
CA SER A 3 -7.02 5.71 -24.94
C SER A 3 -5.87 4.82 -25.40
N SER A 4 -4.98 4.45 -24.50
CA SER A 4 -4.03 3.37 -24.72
C SER A 4 -4.36 2.26 -23.73
N SER A 5 -4.96 1.20 -24.23
CA SER A 5 -5.12 -0.07 -23.53
C SER A 5 -3.75 -0.57 -23.09
N ILE A 6 -3.50 -0.60 -21.77
CA ILE A 6 -2.28 -1.19 -21.22
C ILE A 6 -2.49 -2.71 -21.18
N GLU A 7 -1.83 -3.42 -22.09
CA GLU A 7 -1.74 -4.88 -22.05
C GLU A 7 -0.81 -5.32 -20.89
N PHE A 8 -1.11 -6.46 -20.25
CA PHE A 8 -0.35 -6.96 -19.09
C PHE A 8 1.18 -7.08 -19.33
N GLY A 9 1.62 -7.32 -20.56
CA GLY A 9 3.05 -7.35 -20.94
C GLY A 9 3.73 -5.98 -20.95
N SER A 10 3.00 -4.89 -21.14
CA SER A 10 3.52 -3.52 -21.06
C SER A 10 3.76 -3.08 -19.61
N VAL A 11 2.96 -3.57 -18.65
CA VAL A 11 3.10 -3.23 -17.22
C VAL A 11 4.43 -3.74 -16.67
N ALA A 12 4.83 -4.97 -17.00
CA ALA A 12 6.06 -5.59 -16.50
C ALA A 12 7.33 -4.79 -16.85
N ASN A 13 7.37 -4.16 -18.03
CA ASN A 13 8.48 -3.30 -18.46
C ASN A 13 8.44 -1.88 -17.86
N THR A 14 7.37 -1.53 -17.13
CA THR A 14 7.15 -0.19 -16.57
C THR A 14 7.31 -0.16 -15.04
N ILE A 15 7.37 -1.31 -14.37
CA ILE A 15 7.65 -1.37 -12.91
C ILE A 15 9.15 -1.18 -12.66
N THR A 16 9.61 0.07 -12.82
CA THR A 16 10.94 0.48 -12.36
C THR A 16 10.95 0.78 -10.86
N ASP A 17 9.80 1.19 -10.34
CA ASP A 17 9.60 1.64 -8.97
C ASP A 17 8.91 0.55 -8.14
N SER A 18 9.00 0.66 -6.81
CA SER A 18 8.40 -0.31 -5.88
C SER A 18 6.86 -0.37 -5.99
N ILE A 19 6.24 0.70 -6.48
CA ILE A 19 4.79 0.85 -6.65
C ILE A 19 4.54 1.50 -8.01
N THR A 20 3.58 0.97 -8.78
CA THR A 20 3.16 1.53 -10.07
C THR A 20 1.64 1.61 -10.14
N PHE A 21 1.11 2.71 -10.66
CA PHE A 21 -0.33 2.88 -10.89
C PHE A 21 -0.70 2.58 -12.34
N ILE A 22 -1.82 1.87 -12.50
CA ILE A 22 -2.43 1.55 -13.79
C ILE A 22 -3.69 2.41 -13.90
N ALA A 23 -3.66 3.39 -14.82
CA ALA A 23 -4.74 4.34 -15.00
C ALA A 23 -6.09 3.64 -15.27
N GLY A 24 -7.13 4.02 -14.53
CA GLY A 24 -8.45 3.43 -14.63
C GLY A 24 -8.58 2.00 -14.10
N HIS A 25 -7.55 1.47 -13.42
CA HIS A 25 -7.54 0.09 -12.94
C HIS A 25 -7.14 -0.02 -11.47
N GLY A 26 -5.89 0.29 -11.13
CA GLY A 26 -5.39 0.04 -9.78
C GLY A 26 -3.89 0.24 -9.65
N MET A 27 -3.26 -0.59 -8.83
CA MET A 27 -1.83 -0.51 -8.55
C MET A 27 -1.17 -1.88 -8.62
N ALA A 28 0.10 -1.90 -9.00
CA ALA A 28 1.01 -3.03 -8.92
C ALA A 28 2.12 -2.71 -7.91
N VAL A 29 2.50 -3.69 -7.10
CA VAL A 29 3.51 -3.54 -6.04
C VAL A 29 4.59 -4.60 -6.18
N ARG A 30 5.84 -4.16 -6.05
CA ARG A 30 7.02 -5.01 -6.00
C ARG A 30 7.64 -4.92 -4.60
N GLY A 31 7.90 -6.06 -3.99
CA GLY A 31 8.60 -6.18 -2.71
C GLY A 31 9.73 -7.21 -2.77
N SER A 32 10.62 -7.17 -1.78
CA SER A 32 11.70 -8.16 -1.59
C SER A 32 11.19 -9.52 -1.10
N SER A 33 9.99 -9.54 -0.51
CA SER A 33 9.28 -10.73 -0.03
C SER A 33 7.77 -10.53 -0.16
N ILE A 34 6.99 -11.61 0.00
CA ILE A 34 5.52 -11.51 0.04
C ILE A 34 5.06 -10.58 1.17
N ARG A 35 5.70 -10.66 2.34
CA ARG A 35 5.35 -9.81 3.49
C ARG A 35 5.59 -8.33 3.18
N ASP A 36 6.72 -8.01 2.57
CA ASP A 36 7.05 -6.64 2.13
C ASP A 36 6.04 -6.12 1.09
N ALA A 37 5.73 -6.93 0.08
CA ALA A 37 4.77 -6.56 -0.96
C ALA A 37 3.36 -6.29 -0.37
N VAL A 38 2.90 -7.13 0.56
CA VAL A 38 1.61 -6.92 1.26
C VAL A 38 1.65 -5.67 2.13
N PHE A 39 2.74 -5.46 2.88
CA PHE A 39 2.94 -4.29 3.72
C PHE A 39 2.85 -2.99 2.91
N ARG A 40 3.63 -2.90 1.83
CA ARG A 40 3.63 -1.74 0.91
C ARG A 40 2.25 -1.52 0.28
N SER A 41 1.58 -2.59 -0.15
CA SER A 41 0.24 -2.49 -0.74
C SER A 41 -0.77 -1.89 0.24
N PHE A 42 -0.79 -2.41 1.48
CA PHE A 42 -1.70 -1.95 2.53
C PHE A 42 -1.47 -0.47 2.84
N TYR A 43 -0.24 -0.09 3.16
CA TYR A 43 0.06 1.30 3.54
C TYR A 43 -0.08 2.27 2.37
N THR A 44 0.16 1.85 1.13
CA THR A 44 -0.12 2.70 -0.04
C THR A 44 -1.60 3.03 -0.16
N LYS A 45 -2.47 2.04 -0.01
CA LYS A 45 -3.92 2.26 -0.03
C LYS A 45 -4.37 3.15 1.13
N GLN A 46 -3.80 2.98 2.31
CA GLN A 46 -4.12 3.82 3.47
C GLN A 46 -3.66 5.26 3.27
N SER A 47 -2.44 5.47 2.77
CA SER A 47 -1.92 6.80 2.40
C SER A 47 -2.79 7.46 1.33
N ALA A 48 -3.21 6.73 0.30
CA ALA A 48 -4.11 7.25 -0.73
C ALA A 48 -5.48 7.66 -0.15
N THR A 49 -6.00 6.90 0.82
CA THR A 49 -7.25 7.22 1.53
C THR A 49 -7.11 8.52 2.31
N VAL A 50 -6.04 8.67 3.09
CA VAL A 50 -5.76 9.89 3.87
C VAL A 50 -5.54 11.08 2.95
N GLN A 51 -4.80 10.90 1.86
CA GLN A 51 -4.55 11.96 0.87
C GLN A 51 -5.86 12.43 0.23
N LEU A 52 -6.72 11.51 -0.20
CA LEU A 52 -8.04 11.85 -0.75
C LEU A 52 -8.86 12.67 0.26
N GLN A 53 -8.93 12.23 1.51
CA GLN A 53 -9.66 12.94 2.57
C GLN A 53 -9.06 14.32 2.85
N GLY A 54 -7.73 14.43 2.91
CA GLY A 54 -7.03 15.69 3.13
C GLY A 54 -7.26 16.69 2.00
N VAL A 55 -7.26 16.23 0.75
CA VAL A 55 -7.57 17.06 -0.42
C VAL A 55 -9.02 17.55 -0.37
N LEU A 56 -9.97 16.67 -0.02
CA LEU A 56 -11.38 17.06 0.11
C LEU A 56 -11.58 18.09 1.22
N LEU A 57 -10.99 17.89 2.39
CA LEU A 57 -11.10 18.82 3.52
C LEU A 57 -10.42 20.16 3.21
N GLY A 58 -9.21 20.13 2.66
CA GLY A 58 -8.43 21.33 2.35
C GLY A 58 -8.94 22.09 1.14
N GLY A 59 -9.47 21.40 0.12
CA GLY A 59 -9.97 22.02 -1.10
C GLY A 59 -11.40 22.59 -0.99
N LEU A 60 -12.23 22.03 -0.11
CA LEU A 60 -13.62 22.47 0.07
C LEU A 60 -13.80 23.47 1.22
N ALA A 61 -12.79 23.68 2.05
CA ALA A 61 -12.83 24.69 3.11
C ALA A 61 -12.79 26.12 2.52
N PRO A 62 -13.54 27.09 3.08
CA PRO A 62 -13.42 28.50 2.70
C PRO A 62 -11.98 29.02 2.91
N GLY A 63 -11.33 29.50 1.84
CA GLY A 63 -9.90 29.88 1.89
C GLY A 63 -8.93 28.69 2.00
N GLY A 64 -9.42 27.49 1.73
CA GLY A 64 -8.70 26.24 1.89
C GLY A 64 -7.49 26.09 0.97
N LYS A 65 -6.52 25.30 1.44
CA LYS A 65 -5.26 24.99 0.75
C LYS A 65 -5.11 23.49 0.61
N GLN A 66 -4.42 23.06 -0.45
CA GLN A 66 -4.03 21.67 -0.62
C GLN A 66 -3.13 21.24 0.55
N PRO A 67 -3.27 20.00 1.06
CA PRO A 67 -2.39 19.48 2.09
C PRO A 67 -0.93 19.45 1.61
N ALA A 68 -0.01 19.85 2.49
CA ALA A 68 1.41 19.79 2.20
C ALA A 68 1.88 18.33 2.17
N GLY A 69 2.63 17.97 1.13
CA GLY A 69 3.31 16.68 1.05
C GLY A 69 4.59 16.66 1.89
N LEU A 70 5.17 15.47 2.04
CA LEU A 70 6.48 15.28 2.67
C LEU A 70 7.57 15.91 1.81
N THR A 71 8.58 16.49 2.46
CA THR A 71 9.85 16.82 1.81
C THR A 71 10.60 15.54 1.42
N VAL A 72 11.55 15.66 0.49
CA VAL A 72 12.40 14.52 0.07
C VAL A 72 13.09 13.87 1.26
N ARG A 73 13.61 14.68 2.20
CA ARG A 73 14.29 14.18 3.40
C ARG A 73 13.34 13.42 4.32
N GLU A 74 12.17 13.97 4.59
CA GLU A 74 11.16 13.30 5.42
C GLU A 74 10.69 11.99 4.80
N ALA A 75 10.53 11.95 3.46
CA ALA A 75 10.17 10.73 2.75
C ALA A 75 11.26 9.65 2.88
N MET A 76 12.54 10.02 2.78
CA MET A 76 13.67 9.10 2.98
C MET A 76 13.76 8.60 4.42
N ASP A 77 13.66 9.49 5.41
CA ASP A 77 13.72 9.13 6.83
C ASP A 77 12.53 8.23 7.23
N ALA A 78 11.35 8.49 6.67
CA ALA A 78 10.16 7.65 6.86
C ALA A 78 10.33 6.27 6.23
N ALA A 79 10.92 6.17 5.04
CA ALA A 79 11.20 4.87 4.41
C ALA A 79 12.13 4.02 5.28
N VAL A 80 13.23 4.59 5.76
CA VAL A 80 14.17 3.90 6.67
C VAL A 80 13.48 3.44 7.96
N THR A 81 12.59 4.27 8.50
CA THR A 81 11.87 3.94 9.73
C THR A 81 10.85 2.83 9.52
N ASN A 82 10.09 2.88 8.43
CA ASN A 82 8.94 2.00 8.21
C ASN A 82 9.30 0.64 7.59
N GLU A 83 10.40 0.58 6.83
CA GLU A 83 10.81 -0.62 6.10
C GLU A 83 11.75 -1.54 6.91
N GLY A 84 11.84 -1.34 8.22
CA GLY A 84 12.57 -2.24 9.11
C GLY A 84 11.85 -3.57 9.33
N GLU A 85 12.60 -4.67 9.38
CA GLU A 85 12.09 -6.05 9.58
C GLU A 85 11.13 -6.18 10.78
N SER A 86 11.39 -5.47 11.88
CA SER A 86 10.56 -5.53 13.09
C SER A 86 9.13 -5.01 12.88
N LEU A 87 8.94 -3.98 12.05
CA LEU A 87 7.62 -3.42 11.76
C LEU A 87 6.86 -4.30 10.77
N LEU A 88 7.57 -4.82 9.77
CA LEU A 88 7.03 -5.75 8.80
C LEU A 88 6.53 -7.03 9.49
N ASP A 89 7.32 -7.62 10.39
CA ASP A 89 6.92 -8.80 11.16
C ASP A 89 5.72 -8.52 12.06
N ARG A 90 5.72 -7.37 12.74
CA ARG A 90 4.60 -6.98 13.60
C ARG A 90 3.30 -6.85 12.83
N ALA A 91 3.33 -6.15 11.68
CA ALA A 91 2.16 -5.97 10.84
C ALA A 91 1.67 -7.30 10.26
N TRP A 92 2.59 -8.13 9.79
CA TRP A 92 2.27 -9.46 9.26
C TRP A 92 1.59 -10.35 10.30
N ASN A 93 2.16 -10.45 11.50
CA ASN A 93 1.60 -11.27 12.58
C ASN A 93 0.20 -10.80 13.00
N LEU A 94 -0.04 -9.48 13.01
CA LEU A 94 -1.36 -8.93 13.26
C LEU A 94 -2.36 -9.37 12.19
N TRP A 95 -2.04 -9.23 10.90
CA TRP A 95 -2.95 -9.60 9.82
C TRP A 95 -3.20 -11.10 9.76
N VAL A 96 -2.21 -11.94 10.02
CA VAL A 96 -2.40 -13.39 10.13
C VAL A 96 -3.35 -13.73 11.27
N ALA A 97 -3.19 -13.10 12.43
CA ALA A 97 -4.10 -13.29 13.56
C ALA A 97 -5.53 -12.84 13.23
N GLN A 98 -5.69 -11.68 12.60
CA GLN A 98 -6.99 -11.16 12.17
C GLN A 98 -7.67 -12.09 11.18
N VAL A 99 -6.95 -12.61 10.18
CA VAL A 99 -7.52 -13.61 9.25
C VAL A 99 -7.92 -14.87 10.03
N GLY A 100 -7.12 -15.32 10.99
CA GLY A 100 -7.46 -16.49 11.82
C GLY A 100 -8.72 -16.30 12.68
N THR A 101 -9.00 -15.08 13.14
CA THR A 101 -10.15 -14.78 14.01
C THR A 101 -11.39 -14.28 13.27
N GLU A 102 -11.21 -13.48 12.22
CA GLU A 102 -12.25 -12.72 11.53
C GLU A 102 -12.72 -13.37 10.22
N ALA A 103 -11.95 -14.32 9.65
CA ALA A 103 -12.37 -14.97 8.40
C ALA A 103 -13.60 -15.87 8.54
N GLY A 104 -14.22 -15.98 9.72
CA GLY A 104 -15.49 -16.71 9.91
C GLY A 104 -15.42 -18.19 9.49
N GLY A 105 -14.23 -18.79 9.54
CA GLY A 105 -13.99 -20.16 9.07
C GLY A 105 -13.78 -20.30 7.55
N LEU A 106 -13.77 -19.22 6.77
CA LEU A 106 -13.50 -19.22 5.32
C LEU A 106 -12.05 -19.56 4.98
N TYR A 107 -11.15 -19.39 5.94
CA TYR A 107 -9.74 -19.75 5.82
C TYR A 107 -9.29 -20.55 7.03
N VAL A 108 -8.64 -21.67 6.76
CA VAL A 108 -7.98 -22.50 7.76
C VAL A 108 -6.52 -22.62 7.38
N ASN A 109 -5.62 -22.19 8.28
CA ASN A 109 -4.20 -22.39 8.09
C ASN A 109 -3.80 -23.78 8.61
N ASP A 110 -3.81 -24.77 7.73
CA ASP A 110 -3.41 -26.15 8.05
C ASP A 110 -1.91 -26.29 8.35
N LEU A 111 -1.12 -25.23 8.15
CA LEU A 111 0.31 -25.16 8.45
C LEU A 111 0.61 -24.42 9.76
N ALA A 112 -0.42 -23.96 10.49
CA ALA A 112 -0.22 -23.28 11.77
C ALA A 112 0.36 -24.25 12.82
N PRO A 113 1.42 -23.88 13.56
CA PRO A 113 1.97 -24.73 14.60
C PRO A 113 0.94 -24.92 15.73
N GLY A 114 0.55 -26.17 16.02
CA GLY A 114 -0.20 -26.51 17.23
C GLY A 114 -1.72 -26.65 17.09
N ARG A 115 -2.20 -27.33 16.03
CA ARG A 115 -3.47 -28.07 16.14
C ARG A 115 -3.22 -29.53 16.45
#